data_AF-A0AA42PIA3-F1
#
_entry.id   AF-A0AA42PIA3-F1
#
_cell.length_a   1.000
_cell.length_b   1.000
_cell.length_c   1.000
_cell.angle_alpha   90.00
_cell.angle_beta   90.00
_cell.angle_gamma   90.00
#
_symmetry.space_group_name_H-M   'P 1'
#
loop_
_entity.id
_entity.type
_entity.pdbx_description
1 polymer ?
#
loop_
_entity_poly.entity_id
_entity_poly.type
_entity_poly.pdbx_seq_one_letter_code
_entity_poly.pdbx_strand_id
1 'polypeptide(L)' 'MSRFVMPDYDPALTKTLHEVIVSEKVRKLQSMLQKRNGSLVYVDDQAYALAKIHMPKQLPRLDDHMRRHFYGIHD' A
#
# COMPACT_ATOMS: atom_id res chain seq x y z
N MET A 1 5.12 -26.53 4.42
CA MET A 1 5.70 -25.17 4.52
C MET A 1 4.86 -24.25 3.65
N SER A 2 3.89 -23.55 4.24
CA SER A 2 3.10 -22.56 3.51
C SER A 2 4.03 -21.48 2.99
N ARG A 3 4.28 -21.50 1.68
CA ARG A 3 4.91 -20.37 0.99
C ARG A 3 3.90 -19.23 1.11
N PHE A 4 4.13 -18.32 2.05
CA PHE A 4 3.61 -16.97 1.91
C PHE A 4 4.19 -16.47 0.58
N VAL A 5 3.40 -16.57 -0.49
CA VAL A 5 3.73 -15.94 -1.77
C VAL A 5 3.55 -14.46 -1.47
N MET A 6 4.61 -13.84 -0.97
CA MET A 6 4.68 -12.40 -0.85
C MET A 6 4.52 -11.90 -2.30
N PRO A 7 3.38 -11.29 -2.66
CA PRO A 7 3.13 -10.89 -4.04
C PRO A 7 4.28 -9.98 -4.47
N ASP A 8 4.74 -10.11 -5.73
CA ASP A 8 5.94 -9.48 -6.27
C ASP A 8 6.22 -8.11 -5.65
N TYR A 9 7.07 -8.12 -4.61
CA TYR A 9 7.39 -6.94 -3.83
C TYR A 9 8.36 -6.11 -4.65
N ASP A 10 7.87 -4.99 -5.19
CA ASP A 10 8.69 -4.02 -5.90
C ASP A 10 9.01 -2.83 -4.98
N PRO A 11 10.27 -2.71 -4.49
CA PRO A 11 10.67 -1.59 -3.64
C PRO A 11 10.54 -0.23 -4.35
N ALA A 12 10.56 -0.17 -5.69
CA ALA A 12 10.35 1.07 -6.43
C ALA A 12 8.90 1.56 -6.32
N LEU A 13 7.92 0.65 -6.23
CA LEU A 13 6.52 1.00 -6.00
C LEU A 13 6.32 1.56 -4.58
N THR A 14 6.97 0.99 -3.57
CA THR A 14 6.92 1.49 -2.19
C THR A 14 7.51 2.89 -2.07
N LYS A 15 8.64 3.16 -2.73
CA LYS A 15 9.21 4.51 -2.79
C LYS A 15 8.25 5.50 -3.48
N THR A 16 7.65 5.09 -4.59
CA THR A 16 6.67 5.91 -5.31
C THR A 16 5.44 6.19 -4.43
N LEU A 17 5.04 5.24 -3.58
CA LEU A 17 3.93 5.39 -2.63
C LEU A 17 4.23 6.51 -1.62
N HIS A 18 5.44 6.53 -1.05
CA HIS A 18 5.86 7.59 -0.13
C HIS A 18 5.77 8.97 -0.77
N GLU A 19 6.31 9.13 -1.98
CA GLU A 19 6.27 10.40 -2.71
C GLU A 19 4.84 10.86 -2.99
N VAL A 20 3.94 9.94 -3.30
CA VAL A 20 2.53 10.21 -3.55
C VAL A 20 1.81 10.67 -2.29
N ILE A 21 2.12 10.05 -1.15
CA ILE A 21 1.56 10.42 0.15
C ILE A 21 2.03 11.80 0.57
N VAL A 22 3.33 12.07 0.49
CA VAL A 22 3.91 13.38 0.82
C VAL A 22 3.40 14.48 -0.11
N SER A 23 3.17 14.15 -1.39
CA SER A 23 2.59 15.08 -2.36
C SER A 23 1.06 15.25 -2.22
N GLU A 24 0.41 14.59 -1.26
CA GLU A 24 -1.04 14.60 -1.02
C GLU A 24 -1.88 14.22 -2.26
N LYS A 25 -1.32 13.42 -3.18
CA LYS A 25 -1.95 13.05 -4.45
C LYS A 25 -2.95 11.89 -4.28
N VAL A 26 -4.12 12.19 -3.69
CA VAL A 26 -5.17 11.20 -3.38
C VAL A 26 -5.51 10.28 -4.55
N ARG A 27 -5.77 10.83 -5.74
CA ARG A 27 -6.15 10.00 -6.91
C ARG A 27 -5.04 9.04 -7.33
N LYS A 28 -3.78 9.47 -7.23
CA LYS A 28 -2.62 8.65 -7.56
C LYS A 28 -2.42 7.56 -6.50
N LEU A 29 -2.61 7.88 -5.21
CA LEU A 29 -2.62 6.90 -4.13
C LEU A 29 -3.63 5.80 -4.40
N GLN A 30 -4.87 6.17 -4.72
CA GLN A 30 -5.94 5.21 -5.01
C GLN A 30 -5.60 4.29 -6.20
N SER A 31 -5.00 4.84 -7.26
CA SER A 31 -4.56 4.05 -8.40
C SER A 31 -3.39 3.11 -8.08
N MET A 32 -2.52 3.46 -7.12
CA MET A 32 -1.41 2.60 -6.69
C MET A 32 -1.85 1.44 -5.81
N LEU A 33 -2.88 1.64 -4.99
CA LEU A 33 -3.48 0.59 -4.16
C LEU A 33 -4.36 -0.37 -4.99
N GLN A 34 -4.62 -0.06 -6.26
CA GLN A 34 -5.23 -1.04 -7.17
C GLN A 34 -4.16 -1.97 -7.71
N LYS A 35 -4.46 -3.28 -7.79
CA LYS A 35 -3.59 -4.26 -8.43
C LYS A 35 -3.31 -3.82 -9.87
N ARG A 36 -2.05 -3.54 -10.19
CA ARG A 36 -1.63 -3.09 -11.53
C ARG A 36 -0.61 -4.08 -12.08
N ASN A 37 -0.90 -4.66 -13.25
CA ASN A 37 -0.01 -5.61 -13.95
C ASN A 37 0.46 -6.79 -13.08
N GLY A 38 -0.36 -7.26 -12.15
CA GLY A 38 -0.02 -8.39 -11.27
C GLY A 38 0.69 -8.00 -9.98
N SER A 39 1.32 -6.82 -9.90
CA SER A 39 2.05 -6.35 -8.74
C SER A 39 1.16 -5.57 -7.76
N LEU A 40 1.52 -5.64 -6.48
CA LEU A 40 0.85 -4.96 -5.38
C LEU A 40 1.86 -4.09 -4.65
N VAL A 41 1.49 -2.86 -4.32
CA VAL A 41 2.35 -2.01 -3.49
C VAL A 41 2.28 -2.48 -2.04
N TYR A 42 3.43 -2.62 -1.39
CA TYR A 42 3.46 -2.88 0.04
C TYR A 42 3.40 -1.55 0.79
N VAL A 43 2.56 -1.46 1.81
CA VAL A 43 2.47 -0.28 2.68
C VAL A 43 3.30 -0.57 3.92
N ASP A 44 4.50 -0.01 3.98
CA ASP A 44 5.41 -0.14 5.13
C ASP A 44 5.07 0.86 6.24
N ASP A 45 5.76 0.73 7.38
CA ASP A 45 5.56 1.61 8.54
C ASP A 45 5.80 3.09 8.21
N GLN A 46 6.74 3.36 7.29
CA GLN A 46 7.03 4.72 6.83
C GLN A 46 5.86 5.29 6.03
N ALA A 47 5.26 4.53 5.11
CA ALA A 47 4.08 4.96 4.38
C ALA A 47 2.92 5.30 5.34
N TYR A 48 2.72 4.49 6.39
CA TYR A 48 1.74 4.77 7.44
C TYR A 48 2.05 6.05 8.24
N ALA A 49 3.31 6.26 8.62
CA ALA A 49 3.72 7.47 9.32
C ALA A 49 3.48 8.73 8.46
N LEU A 50 3.87 8.67 7.18
CA LEU A 50 3.64 9.76 6.23
C LEU A 50 2.14 10.00 6.00
N ALA A 51 1.34 8.94 5.91
CA ALA A 51 -0.11 9.07 5.72
C ALA A 51 -0.80 9.68 6.93
N LYS A 52 -0.34 9.41 8.17
CA LYS A 52 -0.86 10.07 9.37
C LYS A 52 -0.68 11.60 9.33
N ILE A 53 0.41 12.06 8.73
CA ILE A 53 0.76 13.49 8.65
C ILE A 53 0.04 14.16 7.46
N HIS A 54 0.18 13.60 6.26
CA HIS A 54 -0.24 14.26 5.01
C HIS A 54 -1.64 13.84 4.55
N MET A 55 -2.07 12.61 4.86
CA MET A 55 -3.30 12.03 4.31
C MET A 55 -4.09 11.19 5.33
N PRO A 56 -4.40 11.70 6.53
CA PRO A 56 -4.97 10.88 7.62
C PRO A 56 -6.30 10.23 7.23
N LYS A 57 -7.09 10.87 6.37
CA LYS A 57 -8.35 10.33 5.84
C LYS A 57 -8.17 9.10 4.93
N GLN A 58 -6.96 8.82 4.47
CA GLN A 58 -6.65 7.67 3.61
C GLN A 58 -6.07 6.47 4.39
N LEU A 59 -5.81 6.60 5.69
CA LEU A 59 -5.34 5.49 6.53
C LEU A 59 -6.23 4.24 6.47
N PRO A 60 -7.58 4.34 6.56
CA PRO A 60 -8.43 3.15 6.46
C PRO A 60 -8.29 2.43 5.12
N ARG A 61 -7.91 3.15 4.05
CA ARG A 61 -7.74 2.60 2.71
C ARG A 61 -6.41 1.87 2.56
N LEU A 62 -5.36 2.37 3.21
CA LEU A 62 -4.08 1.67 3.31
C LEU A 62 -4.24 0.38 4.11
N ASP A 63 -4.96 0.42 5.23
CA ASP A 63 -5.28 -0.76 6.02
C ASP A 63 -6.09 -1.80 5.25
N ASP A 64 -7.15 -1.36 4.56
CA ASP A 64 -7.98 -2.24 3.72
C ASP A 64 -7.16 -2.89 2.60
N HIS A 65 -6.27 -2.14 1.95
CA HIS A 65 -5.34 -2.67 0.94
C HIS A 65 -4.43 -3.76 1.52
N MET A 66 -3.78 -3.48 2.67
CA MET A 66 -2.90 -4.44 3.33
C MET A 66 -3.64 -5.69 3.78
N ARG A 67 -4.85 -5.55 4.32
CA ARG A 67 -5.72 -6.67 4.72
C ARG A 67 -6.12 -7.55 3.54
N ARG A 68 -6.58 -6.96 2.44
CA ARG A 68 -7.06 -7.71 1.27
C ARG A 68 -5.96 -8.46 0.54
N HIS A 69 -4.73 -7.93 0.57
CA HIS A 69 -3.68 -8.38 -0.34
C HIS A 69 -2.48 -9.04 0.33
N PHE A 70 -2.21 -8.76 1.61
CA PHE A 70 -1.00 -9.23 2.29
C PHE A 70 -1.27 -9.98 3.59
N TYR A 71 -2.26 -9.58 4.38
CA TYR A 71 -2.55 -10.24 5.67
C TYR A 71 -3.47 -11.45 5.59
N GLY A 72 -4.02 -11.75 4.41
CA GLY A 72 -4.85 -12.93 4.17
C GLY A 72 -6.21 -12.83 4.87
N ILE A 73 -7.28 -13.03 4.11
CA ILE A 73 -8.58 -13.36 4.70
C ILE A 73 -8.43 -14.78 5.23
N HIS A 74 -8.19 -14.91 6.54
CA HIS A 74 -8.50 -16.13 7.26
C HIS A 74 -10.02 -16.16 7.44
N ASP A 75 -10.74 -16.72 6.47
CA ASP A 75 -12.09 -17.24 6.67
C ASP A 75 -12.14 -18.64 6.02
#